data_AF-A0A7W9YG99-F1
#
_entry.id   AF-A0A7W9YG99-F1
#
_cell.length_a   1.000
_cell.length_b   1.000
_cell.length_c   1.000
_cell.angle_alpha   90.00
_cell.angle_beta   90.00
_cell.angle_gamma   90.00
#
_symmetry.space_group_name_H-M   'P 1'
#
loop_
_entity.id
_entity.type
_entity.pdbx_description
1 polymer ?
#
loop_
_entity_poly.entity_id
_entity_poly.type
_entity_poly.pdbx_seq_one_letter_code
_entity_poly.pdbx_strand_id
1 'polypeptide(L)'
;MVEAVSAESQVRDRETKPMTYAKAGIQHYRRIEPDGRRAVAYLDELDPATSTLGLAGIHRDRLTTSVPSPVDIDLTAVGQRRR
;
A
#
# COMPACT_ATOMS: atom_id res chain seq x y z
N MET A 1 -5.40 5.44 2.53
CA MET A 1 -4.31 6.22 1.90
C MET A 1 -3.51 5.29 1.00
N VAL A 2 -2.99 5.80 -0.12
CA VAL A 2 -2.17 5.04 -1.08
C VAL A 2 -0.88 5.82 -1.32
N GLU A 3 0.27 5.17 -1.18
CA GLU A 3 1.59 5.77 -1.32
C GLU A 3 2.44 4.95 -2.30
N ALA A 4 3.12 5.63 -3.22
CA ALA A 4 4.18 5.02 -4.02
C ALA A 4 5.50 5.14 -3.24
N VAL A 5 6.17 4.01 -3.05
CA VAL A 5 7.39 3.94 -2.24
C VAL A 5 8.63 4.10 -3.13
N SER A 6 9.51 5.02 -2.76
CA SER A 6 10.84 5.18 -3.34
C SER A 6 11.92 4.68 -2.38
N ALA A 7 13.17 4.60 -2.84
CA ALA A 7 14.30 4.21 -1.99
C ALA A 7 14.45 5.14 -0.77
N GLU A 8 14.21 6.45 -0.96
CA GLU A 8 14.32 7.46 0.10
C GLU A 8 13.15 7.41 1.10
N SER A 9 12.00 6.87 0.69
CA SER A 9 10.80 6.81 1.53
C SER A 9 10.59 5.45 2.18
N GLN A 10 11.29 4.40 1.73
CA GLN A 10 11.10 3.01 2.15
C GLN A 10 11.00 2.81 3.67
N VAL A 11 11.95 3.31 4.44
CA VAL A 11 11.93 3.16 5.91
C VAL A 11 10.70 3.87 6.50
N ARG A 12 10.43 5.09 6.05
CA ARG A 12 9.27 5.86 6.51
C ARG A 12 7.97 5.15 6.16
N ASP A 13 7.83 4.63 4.95
CA ASP A 13 6.60 3.99 4.48
C ASP A 13 6.37 2.61 5.12
N ARG A 14 7.42 1.83 5.35
CA ARG A 14 7.32 0.49 5.94
C ARG A 14 7.24 0.48 7.46
N GLU A 15 7.86 1.44 8.14
CA GLU A 15 8.02 1.40 9.59
C GLU A 15 7.31 2.57 10.29
N THR A 16 7.66 3.82 9.95
CA THR A 16 7.20 4.98 10.72
C THR A 16 5.74 5.35 10.43
N LYS A 17 5.37 5.47 9.16
CA LYS A 17 4.03 5.89 8.72
C LYS A 17 2.93 4.95 9.21
N PRO A 18 3.05 3.61 9.15
CA PRO A 18 2.01 2.72 9.68
C PRO A 18 1.67 3.02 11.14
N MET A 19 2.68 3.26 11.98
CA MET A 19 2.45 3.63 13.38
C MET A 19 1.75 4.98 13.54
N THR A 20 2.21 6.01 12.80
CA THR A 20 1.61 7.35 12.83
C THR A 20 0.16 7.33 12.32
N TYR A 21 -0.10 6.57 11.26
CA TYR A 21 -1.41 6.48 10.61
C TYR A 21 -2.40 5.67 11.43
N ALA A 22 -1.96 4.61 12.10
CA ALA A 22 -2.81 3.88 13.03
C ALA A 22 -3.26 4.77 14.20
N LYS A 23 -2.34 5.57 14.78
CA LYS A 23 -2.69 6.57 15.81
C LYS A 23 -3.68 7.63 15.33
N ALA A 24 -3.64 7.95 14.04
CA ALA A 24 -4.58 8.88 13.41
C ALA A 24 -5.91 8.20 12.98
N GLY A 25 -6.10 6.90 13.24
CA GLY A 25 -7.32 6.18 12.88
C GLY A 25 -7.48 5.90 11.39
N ILE A 26 -6.39 5.92 10.61
CA ILE A 26 -6.45 5.58 9.18
C ILE A 26 -6.70 4.08 9.04
N GLN A 27 -7.86 3.73 8.51
CA GLN A 27 -8.31 2.35 8.42
C GLN A 27 -7.60 1.54 7.33
N HIS A 28 -7.23 2.18 6.22
CA HIS A 28 -6.63 1.50 5.06
C HIS A 28 -5.38 2.24 4.62
N TYR A 29 -4.25 1.54 4.55
CA TYR A 29 -2.98 2.06 4.05
C TYR A 29 -2.42 1.14 2.98
N ARG A 30 -2.02 1.69 1.83
CA ARG A 30 -1.49 0.90 0.71
C ARG A 30 -0.13 1.41 0.32
N ARG A 31 0.83 0.51 0.25
CA ARG A 31 2.17 0.77 -0.29
C ARG A 31 2.28 0.14 -1.66
N ILE A 32 2.62 0.93 -2.67
CA ILE A 32 2.98 0.43 -3.99
C ILE A 32 4.49 0.50 -4.09
N GLU A 33 5.13 -0.67 -4.11
CA GLU A 33 6.59 -0.81 -4.10
C GLU A 33 7.09 -1.36 -5.44
N PRO A 34 8.27 -0.93 -5.93
CA PRO A 34 8.86 -1.50 -7.12
C PRO A 34 9.35 -2.94 -6.87
N ASP A 35 9.08 -3.82 -7.83
CA ASP A 35 9.57 -5.21 -7.88
C ASP A 35 10.13 -5.47 -9.29
N GLY A 36 11.41 -5.16 -9.47
CA GLY A 36 12.07 -5.18 -10.77
C GLY A 36 11.43 -4.22 -11.77
N ARG A 37 10.74 -4.75 -12.78
CA ARG A 37 10.01 -3.96 -13.80
C ARG A 37 8.51 -3.84 -13.51
N ARG A 38 8.04 -4.40 -12.39
CA ARG A 38 6.63 -4.44 -11.98
C ARG A 38 6.45 -3.69 -10.67
N ALA A 39 5.19 -3.54 -10.26
CA ALA A 39 4.84 -3.02 -8.94
C ALA A 39 4.20 -4.11 -8.07
N VAL A 40 4.38 -4.01 -6.76
CA VAL A 40 3.71 -4.85 -5.75
C VAL A 40 2.95 -3.94 -4.82
N ALA A 41 1.68 -4.27 -4.57
CA ALA A 41 0.84 -3.55 -3.62
C ALA A 41 0.77 -4.32 -2.29
N TYR A 42 1.12 -3.65 -1.20
CA TYR A 42 0.89 -4.11 0.17
C TYR A 42 -0.30 -3.35 0.73
N LEU A 43 -1.30 -4.07 1.21
CA LEU A 43 -2.49 -3.52 1.86
C LEU A 43 -2.37 -3.78 3.35
N ASP A 44 -2.32 -2.70 4.12
CA ASP A 44 -2.40 -2.72 5.57
C ASP A 44 -3.78 -2.19 6.00
N GLU A 45 -4.39 -2.86 6.97
CA GLU A 45 -5.67 -2.47 7.57
C GLU A 45 -5.52 -2.26 9.07
N LEU A 46 -6.28 -1.30 9.61
CA LEU A 46 -6.25 -1.01 11.04
C LEU A 46 -6.93 -2.15 11.79
N ASP A 47 -6.16 -2.88 12.58
CA ASP A 47 -6.68 -3.89 13.49
C ASP A 47 -7.24 -3.17 14.75
N PRO A 48 -8.55 -3.24 15.01
CA PRO A 48 -9.15 -2.60 16.17
C PRO A 48 -8.69 -3.23 17.51
N ALA A 49 -8.26 -4.50 17.50
CA ALA A 49 -7.81 -5.18 18.72
C ALA A 49 -6.43 -4.69 19.18
N THR A 50 -5.55 -4.37 18.24
CA THR A 50 -4.17 -3.93 18.54
C THR A 50 -3.94 -2.44 18.35
N SER A 51 -4.87 -1.73 17.70
CA SER A 51 -4.70 -0.34 17.26
C SER A 51 -3.46 -0.13 16.38
N THR A 52 -3.16 -1.11 15.52
CA THR A 52 -2.03 -1.07 14.58
C THR A 52 -2.48 -1.34 13.15
N LEU A 53 -1.78 -0.77 12.18
CA LEU A 53 -1.91 -1.17 10.78
C LEU A 53 -1.18 -2.51 10.57
N GLY A 54 -1.95 -3.57 10.27
CA GLY A 54 -1.45 -4.91 10.01
C GLY A 54 -1.65 -5.32 8.55
N LEU A 55 -0.78 -6.19 8.04
CA LEU A 55 -0.84 -6.65 6.65
C LEU A 55 -2.11 -7.46 6.39
N ALA A 56 -2.95 -6.98 5.49
CA ALA A 56 -4.18 -7.63 5.03
C ALA A 56 -4.00 -8.32 3.67
N GLY A 57 -3.04 -7.88 2.84
CA GLY A 57 -2.81 -8.50 1.53
C GLY A 57 -1.56 -8.03 0.79
N ILE A 58 -1.07 -8.89 -0.11
CA ILE A 58 0.03 -8.59 -1.05
C ILE A 58 -0.41 -8.97 -2.46
N HIS A 59 -0.38 -8.01 -3.38
CA HIS A 59 -0.81 -8.17 -4.76
C HIS A 59 0.34 -7.86 -5.72
N ARG A 60 0.55 -8.71 -6.74
CA ARG A 60 1.68 -8.58 -7.69
C ARG A 60 1.29 -8.34 -9.14
N ASP A 61 0.12 -8.83 -9.55
CA ASP A 61 -0.36 -8.66 -10.94
C ASP A 61 -1.54 -7.70 -11.02
N ARG A 62 -2.53 -7.85 -10.14
CA ARG A 62 -3.73 -7.01 -10.09
C ARG A 62 -4.12 -6.75 -8.65
N LEU A 63 -4.42 -5.49 -8.34
CA LEU A 63 -5.02 -5.08 -7.08
C LEU A 63 -6.51 -4.84 -7.30
N THR A 64 -7.36 -5.63 -6.67
CA THR A 64 -8.80 -5.41 -6.61
C THR A 64 -9.22 -5.27 -5.16
N THR A 65 -9.87 -4.17 -4.81
CA THR A 65 -10.41 -3.93 -3.46
C THR A 65 -11.65 -3.06 -3.55
N SER A 66 -12.65 -3.33 -2.71
CA SER A 66 -13.93 -2.59 -2.66
C SER A 66 -13.93 -1.46 -1.63
N VAL A 67 -12.97 -1.47 -0.72
CA VAL A 67 -12.84 -0.50 0.39
C VAL A 67 -11.65 0.41 0.14
N PRO A 68 -11.58 1.63 0.71
CA PRO A 68 -12.76 2.41 1.09
C PRO A 68 -13.66 2.75 -0.12
N SER A 69 -13.18 2.48 -1.33
CA SER A 69 -13.92 2.57 -2.59
C SER A 69 -13.41 1.48 -3.56
N PRO A 70 -14.21 1.10 -4.57
CA PRO A 70 -13.77 0.16 -5.59
C PRO A 70 -12.53 0.65 -6.32
N VAL A 71 -11.48 -0.17 -6.28
CA VAL A 71 -10.23 0.02 -6.98
C VAL A 71 -9.90 -1.27 -7.71
N ASP A 72 -9.53 -1.12 -8.98
CA ASP A 72 -9.06 -2.18 -9.84
C ASP A 72 -7.86 -1.66 -10.63
N ILE A 73 -6.66 -2.14 -10.27
CA ILE A 73 -5.38 -1.67 -10.85
C ILE A 73 -4.62 -2.87 -11.37
N ASP A 74 -4.22 -2.82 -12.64
CA ASP A 74 -3.22 -3.71 -13.24
C ASP A 74 -1.82 -3.26 -12.84
N LEU A 75 -1.20 -3.98 -11.91
CA LEU A 75 0.13 -3.69 -11.37
C LEU A 75 1.26 -4.06 -12.35
N THR A 76 0.96 -4.85 -13.38
CA THR A 76 1.93 -5.16 -14.44
C THR A 76 2.17 -3.99 -15.39
N ALA A 77 1.22 -3.04 -15.43
CA ALA A 77 1.26 -1.84 -16.26
C ALA A 77 1.72 -0.58 -15.50
N VAL A 78 1.78 -0.63 -14.16
CA VAL A 78 2.22 0.50 -13.32
C VAL A 78 3.72 0.76 -13.53
N GLY A 79 4.10 2.01 -13.80
CA GLY A 79 5.49 2.41 -14.05
C GLY A 79 5.89 2.49 -15.52
N GLN A 80 5.00 2.11 -16.45
CA GLN A 80 5.15 2.47 -17.85
C GLN A 80 4.81 3.95 -18.03
N ARG A 81 5.82 4.82 -17.86
CA ARG A 81 5.72 6.21 -18.31
C ARG A 81 5.40 6.16 -19.81
N ARG A 82 4.18 6.57 -20.18
CA ARG A 82 3.80 6.76 -21.59
C ARG A 82 4.91 7.59 -22.25
N ARG A 83 5.53 7.02 -23.27
CA ARG A 83 6.38 7.78 -24.20
C ARG A 83 5.50 8.66 -25.06
#